data_AF-A0AAD1H8H2-F1
#
_entry.id   AF-A0AAD1H8H2-F1
#
_cell.length_a   1.000
_cell.length_b   1.000
_cell.length_c   1.000
_cell.angle_alpha   90.00
_cell.angle_beta   90.00
_cell.angle_gamma   90.00
#
_symmetry.space_group_name_H-M   'P 1'
#
loop_
_entity.id
_entity.type
_entity.pdbx_description
1 polymer ?
#
loop_
_entity_poly.entity_id
_entity_poly.type
_entity_poly.pdbx_seq_one_letter_code
_entity_poly.pdbx_strand_id
1 'polypeptide(L)'
;MIKHVTAAIALFAAPVTVLSGCANQPADDSSTPTTSELTTSAETLTTQLKTADGEPVADVTIDFSSGYATVTVETVGTGILSPGLHGLHVHAVGTCEGDFTSAGDHFQAPGHTGEPASGDLPSLLVRSDGAGKLVATSDSFTEDQLKGPDGSAIVLHQGTGMGAEDAASEQRVACGVLSPASTATTSVSTSTSTVTTTAAPAVPPETTTVPPATVTETTSPAETATTSVVPSTSTSTVTVIQPPEIPEITVPPLPGPDGS
;
A
#
# COMPACT_ATOMS: atom_id res chain seq x y z
N MET A 1 48.89 -13.52 -31.00
CA MET A 1 50.25 -14.04 -30.71
C MET A 1 51.14 -12.88 -30.27
N ILE A 2 51.27 -12.59 -28.98
CA ILE A 2 52.44 -11.94 -28.36
C ILE A 2 52.51 -12.48 -26.93
N LYS A 3 53.72 -12.87 -26.53
CA LYS A 3 54.08 -13.74 -25.39
C LYS A 3 54.15 -12.98 -24.07
N HIS A 4 53.90 -13.73 -22.99
CA HIS A 4 54.05 -13.36 -21.58
C HIS A 4 55.43 -12.81 -21.21
N VAL A 5 55.46 -11.90 -20.24
CA VAL A 5 56.60 -11.71 -19.34
C VAL A 5 56.09 -11.72 -17.90
N THR A 6 56.49 -12.76 -17.18
CA THR A 6 56.35 -12.94 -15.74
C THR A 6 57.53 -12.25 -15.04
N ALA A 7 57.28 -11.50 -13.97
CA ALA A 7 58.30 -11.17 -12.98
C ALA A 7 57.65 -11.14 -11.58
N ALA A 8 58.01 -12.14 -10.78
CA ALA A 8 57.85 -12.19 -9.33
C ALA A 8 59.06 -11.51 -8.65
N ILE A 9 58.96 -11.25 -7.33
CA ILE A 9 59.97 -10.83 -6.31
C ILE A 9 59.41 -9.59 -5.56
N ALA A 10 59.37 -9.47 -4.24
CA ALA A 10 59.67 -10.36 -3.12
C ALA A 10 59.05 -9.79 -1.83
N LEU A 11 58.86 -10.68 -0.86
CA LEU A 11 58.51 -10.47 0.54
C LEU A 11 59.52 -9.58 1.28
N PHE A 12 59.08 -8.62 2.10
CA PHE A 12 59.83 -8.16 3.28
C PHE A 12 58.87 -7.95 4.45
N ALA A 13 59.24 -8.56 5.58
CA ALA A 13 58.47 -8.61 6.81
C ALA A 13 58.99 -7.61 7.86
N ALA A 14 58.04 -6.92 8.49
CA ALA A 14 57.96 -6.48 9.90
C ALA A 14 59.03 -5.49 10.47
N PRO A 15 58.86 -4.99 11.71
CA PRO A 15 57.73 -4.22 12.26
C PRO A 15 58.23 -2.90 12.91
N VAL A 16 57.35 -1.89 13.11
CA VAL A 16 57.65 -0.76 14.01
C VAL A 16 56.46 -0.53 14.93
N THR A 17 56.59 -0.99 16.16
CA THR A 17 55.79 -0.58 17.32
C THR A 17 56.35 0.74 17.86
N VAL A 18 55.52 1.78 17.92
CA VAL A 18 55.80 2.98 18.73
C VAL A 18 54.74 3.09 19.81
N LEU A 19 55.22 3.16 21.05
CA LEU A 19 54.47 3.34 22.29
C LEU A 19 54.61 4.81 22.71
N SER A 20 53.51 5.50 23.03
CA SER A 20 53.35 6.57 24.04
C SER A 20 52.46 7.72 23.58
N GLY A 21 51.51 8.10 24.44
CA GLY A 21 51.01 9.47 24.53
C GLY A 21 49.51 9.61 24.77
N CYS A 22 49.05 9.42 26.02
CA CYS A 22 47.79 10.00 26.45
C CYS A 22 47.98 11.50 26.65
N ALA A 23 47.29 12.31 25.87
CA ALA A 23 47.10 13.74 26.14
C ALA A 23 45.61 14.08 25.95
N ASN A 24 44.97 14.48 27.05
CA ASN A 24 43.69 15.17 27.05
C ASN A 24 43.89 16.57 26.46
N GLN A 25 43.25 16.88 25.35
CA GLN A 25 43.03 18.26 24.90
C GLN A 25 41.59 18.40 24.37
N PRO A 26 40.90 19.52 24.64
CA PRO A 26 39.46 19.64 24.54
C PRO A 26 38.97 19.74 23.10
N ALA A 27 37.69 19.43 22.95
CA ALA A 27 36.93 19.53 21.72
C ALA A 27 37.07 20.90 21.04
N ASP A 28 37.42 20.89 19.75
CA ASP A 28 36.85 21.77 18.74
C ASP A 28 37.15 21.23 17.34
N ASP A 29 36.08 21.17 16.54
CA ASP A 29 36.00 21.02 15.09
C ASP A 29 36.84 19.96 14.38
N SER A 30 36.43 18.70 14.55
CA SER A 30 36.69 17.67 13.54
C SER A 30 35.64 17.80 12.44
N SER A 31 36.00 18.48 11.36
CA SER A 31 35.33 18.34 10.06
C SER A 31 35.49 16.90 9.57
N THR A 32 34.58 16.04 10.02
CA THR A 32 34.32 14.72 9.42
C THR A 32 34.08 14.92 7.93
N PRO A 33 34.66 14.09 7.03
CA PRO A 33 34.11 14.01 5.69
C PRO A 33 32.67 13.52 5.85
N THR A 34 31.72 14.39 5.53
CA THR A 34 30.37 13.98 5.16
C THR A 34 30.54 13.06 3.96
N THR A 35 30.74 11.77 4.21
CA THR A 35 30.26 10.75 3.30
C THR A 35 28.78 11.03 3.23
N SER A 36 28.39 11.69 2.14
CA SER A 36 27.01 11.73 1.69
C SER A 36 26.64 10.26 1.52
N GLU A 37 26.07 9.65 2.57
CA GLU A 37 25.26 8.47 2.39
C GLU A 37 24.25 8.89 1.34
N LEU A 38 24.36 8.29 0.15
CA LEU A 38 23.28 8.23 -0.79
C LEU A 38 22.18 7.51 -0.03
N THR A 39 21.34 8.27 0.67
CA THR A 39 20.02 7.83 1.04
C THR A 39 19.30 7.67 -0.28
N THR A 40 19.45 6.50 -0.90
CA THR A 40 18.41 5.98 -1.79
C THR A 40 17.18 5.92 -0.89
N SER A 41 16.36 6.96 -0.97
CA SER A 41 15.03 6.95 -0.38
C SER A 41 14.36 5.70 -0.94
N ALA A 42 13.99 4.76 -0.07
CA ALA A 42 13.18 3.64 -0.52
C ALA A 42 11.87 4.23 -1.05
N GLU A 43 11.71 4.15 -2.36
CA GLU A 43 10.50 4.53 -3.08
C GLU A 43 9.53 3.36 -2.88
N THR A 44 8.50 3.55 -2.07
CA THR A 44 7.55 2.49 -1.71
C THR A 44 6.12 2.96 -1.95
N LEU A 45 5.36 2.16 -2.69
CA LEU A 45 3.91 2.29 -2.82
C LEU A 45 3.22 1.21 -2.00
N THR A 46 2.13 1.58 -1.33
CA THR A 46 1.30 0.64 -0.57
C THR A 46 -0.16 0.84 -0.89
N THR A 47 -0.91 -0.24 -0.93
CA THR A 47 -2.37 -0.20 -1.06
C THR A 47 -3.00 -1.45 -0.48
N GLN A 48 -4.31 -1.42 -0.30
CA GLN A 48 -5.09 -2.57 0.12
C GLN A 48 -6.10 -2.91 -0.98
N LEU A 49 -6.06 -4.16 -1.42
CA LEU A 49 -7.06 -4.71 -2.33
C LEU A 49 -8.38 -4.88 -1.59
N LYS A 50 -9.45 -4.35 -2.15
CA LYS A 50 -10.81 -4.46 -1.60
C LYS A 50 -11.79 -4.97 -2.65
N THR A 51 -12.80 -5.72 -2.21
CA THR A 51 -13.96 -6.09 -3.04
C THR A 51 -14.81 -4.86 -3.37
N ALA A 52 -15.76 -4.98 -4.30
CA ALA A 52 -16.65 -3.88 -4.68
C ALA A 52 -17.51 -3.38 -3.50
N ASP A 53 -17.78 -4.26 -2.53
CA ASP A 53 -18.49 -3.94 -1.28
C ASP A 53 -17.58 -3.32 -0.20
N GLY A 54 -16.27 -3.18 -0.49
CA GLY A 54 -15.28 -2.58 0.40
C GLY A 54 -14.63 -3.53 1.40
N GLU A 55 -14.89 -4.84 1.30
CA GLU A 55 -14.25 -5.85 2.15
C GLU A 55 -12.76 -5.97 1.82
N PRO A 56 -11.85 -5.92 2.81
CA PRO A 56 -10.42 -6.03 2.57
C PRO A 56 -10.02 -7.47 2.20
N VAL A 57 -9.22 -7.62 1.13
CA VAL A 57 -8.82 -8.91 0.56
C VAL A 57 -7.35 -9.20 0.78
N ALA A 58 -6.47 -8.24 0.46
CA ALA A 58 -5.02 -8.41 0.57
C ALA A 58 -4.33 -7.05 0.73
N ASP A 59 -3.19 -7.03 1.42
CA ASP A 59 -2.28 -5.89 1.46
C ASP A 59 -1.23 -6.03 0.35
N VAL A 60 -0.90 -4.89 -0.27
CA VAL A 60 0.07 -4.80 -1.36
C VAL A 60 1.14 -3.77 -1.00
N THR A 61 2.40 -4.16 -1.16
CA THR A 61 3.57 -3.28 -1.08
C THR A 61 4.39 -3.42 -2.34
N ILE A 62 4.81 -2.29 -2.92
CA ILE A 62 5.73 -2.24 -4.06
C ILE A 62 6.94 -1.42 -3.64
N ASP A 63 8.08 -2.08 -3.47
CA ASP A 63 9.35 -1.45 -3.13
C ASP A 63 10.21 -1.30 -4.38
N PHE A 64 10.53 -0.06 -4.75
CA PHE A 64 11.41 0.27 -5.85
C PHE A 64 12.84 0.42 -5.35
N SER A 65 13.74 -0.42 -5.85
CA SER A 65 15.15 -0.39 -5.49
C SER A 65 15.99 -1.00 -6.60
N SER A 66 17.21 -0.50 -6.77
CA SER A 66 18.20 -1.11 -7.66
C SER A 66 17.72 -1.28 -9.12
N GLY A 67 16.82 -0.40 -9.58
CA GLY A 67 16.30 -0.39 -10.95
C GLY A 67 15.12 -1.32 -11.23
N TYR A 68 14.52 -1.93 -10.21
CA TYR A 68 13.32 -2.77 -10.36
C TYR A 68 12.35 -2.60 -9.18
N ALA A 69 11.12 -3.05 -9.36
CA ALA A 69 10.06 -3.12 -8.35
C ALA A 69 10.01 -4.50 -7.69
N THR A 70 9.90 -4.56 -6.37
CA THR A 70 9.56 -5.77 -5.61
C THR A 70 8.12 -5.66 -5.14
N VAL A 71 7.23 -6.46 -5.72
CA VAL A 71 5.80 -6.49 -5.40
C VAL A 71 5.54 -7.61 -4.39
N THR A 72 5.02 -7.25 -3.22
CA THR A 72 4.55 -8.19 -2.19
C THR A 72 3.04 -8.06 -2.08
N VAL A 73 2.32 -9.18 -2.20
CA VAL A 73 0.87 -9.28 -1.97
C VAL A 73 0.60 -10.35 -0.93
N GLU A 74 -0.18 -10.04 0.10
CA GLU A 74 -0.53 -10.98 1.16
C GLU A 74 -2.01 -10.83 1.54
N THR A 75 -2.75 -11.93 1.52
CA THR A 75 -4.17 -11.93 1.91
C THR A 75 -4.34 -11.55 3.38
N VAL A 76 -5.29 -10.68 3.69
CA VAL A 76 -5.54 -10.24 5.08
C VAL A 76 -6.30 -11.28 5.92
N GLY A 77 -6.83 -12.32 5.27
CA GLY A 77 -7.64 -13.35 5.91
C GLY A 77 -7.80 -14.59 5.02
N THR A 78 -8.62 -15.53 5.49
CA THR A 78 -8.93 -16.81 4.85
C THR A 78 -10.37 -16.86 4.38
N GLY A 79 -10.66 -17.63 3.33
CA GLY A 79 -12.01 -17.86 2.83
C GLY A 79 -12.65 -16.71 2.03
N ILE A 80 -11.92 -15.60 1.81
CA ILE A 80 -12.38 -14.47 1.00
C ILE A 80 -12.18 -14.77 -0.49
N LEU A 81 -11.01 -15.32 -0.84
CA LEU A 81 -10.69 -15.76 -2.18
C LEU A 81 -10.93 -17.26 -2.34
N SER A 82 -11.41 -17.67 -3.52
CA SER A 82 -11.48 -19.08 -3.88
C SER A 82 -10.08 -19.70 -3.99
N PRO A 83 -9.89 -20.99 -3.66
CA PRO A 83 -8.63 -21.66 -3.94
C PRO A 83 -8.29 -21.68 -5.43
N GLY A 84 -7.05 -21.40 -5.79
CA GLY A 84 -6.60 -21.38 -7.19
C GLY A 84 -5.61 -20.26 -7.51
N LEU A 85 -5.35 -20.07 -8.81
CA LEU A 85 -4.51 -18.99 -9.32
C LEU A 85 -5.39 -17.79 -9.66
N HIS A 86 -5.04 -16.64 -9.07
CA HIS A 86 -5.68 -15.35 -9.30
C HIS A 86 -4.71 -14.44 -10.05
N GLY A 87 -5.10 -13.95 -11.22
CA GLY A 87 -4.34 -13.00 -12.02
C GLY A 87 -4.16 -11.70 -11.26
N LEU A 88 -2.98 -11.10 -11.40
CA LEU A 88 -2.62 -9.85 -10.73
C LEU A 88 -2.02 -8.91 -11.75
N HIS A 89 -2.59 -7.72 -11.87
CA HIS A 89 -2.22 -6.77 -12.91
C HIS A 89 -2.23 -5.35 -12.35
N VAL A 90 -1.26 -4.54 -12.75
CA VAL A 90 -1.33 -3.08 -12.61
C VAL A 90 -2.15 -2.55 -13.78
N HIS A 91 -3.14 -1.71 -13.49
CA HIS A 91 -4.04 -1.08 -14.43
C HIS A 91 -3.73 0.42 -14.59
N ALA A 92 -4.07 0.96 -15.76
CA ALA A 92 -3.63 2.26 -16.24
C ALA A 92 -4.26 3.47 -15.52
N VAL A 93 -5.35 3.28 -14.77
CA VAL A 93 -6.06 4.38 -14.10
C VAL A 93 -6.18 4.12 -12.60
N GLY A 94 -5.84 5.13 -11.81
CA GLY A 94 -5.89 5.13 -10.35
C GLY A 94 -7.28 5.24 -9.75
N THR A 95 -8.20 4.33 -10.10
CA THR A 95 -9.57 4.27 -9.57
C THR A 95 -10.04 2.83 -9.43
N CYS A 96 -10.93 2.59 -8.46
CA CYS A 96 -11.49 1.28 -8.12
C CYS A 96 -13.01 1.40 -7.89
N GLU A 97 -13.76 1.80 -8.90
CA GLU A 97 -15.22 2.02 -8.83
C GLU A 97 -15.99 0.89 -9.53
N GLY A 98 -17.20 0.60 -9.03
CA GLY A 98 -18.10 -0.38 -9.64
C GLY A 98 -17.50 -1.79 -9.68
N ASP A 99 -17.52 -2.40 -10.86
CA ASP A 99 -16.89 -3.71 -11.16
C ASP A 99 -15.39 -3.58 -11.48
N PHE A 100 -14.77 -2.46 -11.08
CA PHE A 100 -13.37 -2.09 -11.30
C PHE A 100 -13.00 -1.86 -12.76
N THR A 101 -13.96 -1.82 -13.70
CA THR A 101 -13.71 -1.40 -15.09
C THR A 101 -13.18 0.03 -15.18
N SER A 102 -13.47 0.87 -14.19
CA SER A 102 -12.94 2.23 -14.09
C SER A 102 -11.41 2.28 -14.03
N ALA A 103 -10.74 1.23 -13.55
CA ALA A 103 -9.28 1.13 -13.52
C ALA A 103 -8.66 1.11 -14.94
N GLY A 104 -9.47 0.90 -15.98
CA GLY A 104 -9.03 0.87 -17.37
C GLY A 104 -8.34 -0.44 -17.75
N ASP A 105 -7.54 -0.39 -18.82
CA ASP A 105 -6.76 -1.52 -19.33
C ASP A 105 -5.50 -1.77 -18.48
N HIS A 106 -4.74 -2.82 -18.80
CA HIS A 106 -3.45 -3.09 -18.16
C HIS A 106 -2.50 -1.91 -18.38
N PHE A 107 -1.68 -1.62 -17.37
CA PHE A 107 -0.68 -0.57 -17.43
C PHE A 107 0.36 -0.91 -18.49
N GLN A 108 0.62 0.05 -19.37
CA GLN A 108 1.66 -0.02 -20.38
C GLN A 108 2.66 1.12 -20.14
N ALA A 109 3.92 0.78 -19.93
CA ALA A 109 4.96 1.79 -19.77
C ALA A 109 5.09 2.63 -21.05
N PRO A 110 5.50 3.91 -20.96
CA PRO A 110 5.62 4.77 -22.14
C PRO A 110 6.46 4.12 -23.26
N GLY A 111 5.84 3.96 -24.43
CA GLY A 111 6.47 3.33 -25.59
C GLY A 111 6.31 1.81 -25.69
N HIS A 112 5.65 1.17 -24.72
CA HIS A 112 5.25 -0.23 -24.77
C HIS A 112 3.78 -0.36 -25.20
N THR A 113 3.46 -1.32 -26.07
CA THR A 113 2.09 -1.60 -26.55
C THR A 113 1.87 -3.09 -26.82
N GLY A 114 2.78 -3.95 -26.37
CA GLY A 114 2.77 -5.38 -26.64
C GLY A 114 2.27 -6.20 -25.46
N GLU A 115 2.25 -7.51 -25.66
CA GLU A 115 2.01 -8.51 -24.62
C GLU A 115 3.32 -9.26 -24.28
N PRO A 116 3.56 -9.60 -23.00
CA PRO A 116 2.75 -9.23 -21.84
C PRO A 116 2.78 -7.72 -21.59
N ALA A 117 1.68 -7.15 -21.10
CA ALA A 117 1.64 -5.73 -20.75
C ALA A 117 2.66 -5.42 -19.64
N SER A 118 3.12 -4.17 -19.57
CA SER A 118 4.11 -3.78 -18.56
C SER A 118 3.63 -4.03 -17.13
N GLY A 119 2.33 -3.88 -16.90
CA GLY A 119 1.66 -4.10 -15.61
C GLY A 119 1.36 -5.57 -15.27
N ASP A 120 1.69 -6.53 -16.15
CA ASP A 120 1.42 -7.94 -15.89
C ASP A 120 2.35 -8.48 -14.80
N LEU A 121 1.76 -9.14 -13.78
CA LEU A 121 2.49 -9.76 -12.68
C LEU A 121 2.20 -11.27 -12.61
N PRO A 122 3.07 -12.06 -11.95
CA PRO A 122 2.75 -13.45 -11.67
C PRO A 122 1.45 -13.58 -10.86
N SER A 123 0.68 -14.63 -11.15
CA SER A 123 -0.58 -14.89 -10.44
C SER A 123 -0.35 -15.17 -8.94
N LEU A 124 -1.28 -14.71 -8.11
CA LEU A 124 -1.36 -15.08 -6.70
C LEU A 124 -1.93 -16.51 -6.57
N LEU A 125 -1.16 -17.42 -5.98
CA LEU A 125 -1.66 -18.75 -5.63
C LEU A 125 -2.35 -18.71 -4.26
N VAL A 126 -3.67 -18.94 -4.27
CA VAL A 126 -4.50 -19.05 -3.08
C VAL A 126 -4.68 -20.52 -2.71
N ARG A 127 -4.33 -20.86 -1.47
CA ARG A 127 -4.41 -22.22 -0.92
C ARG A 127 -5.86 -22.62 -0.65
N SER A 128 -6.06 -23.89 -0.27
CA SER A 128 -7.39 -24.44 0.08
C SER A 128 -8.08 -23.73 1.24
N ASP A 129 -7.34 -23.07 2.13
CA ASP A 129 -7.90 -22.26 3.22
C ASP A 129 -8.24 -20.82 2.80
N GLY A 130 -7.96 -20.44 1.55
CA GLY A 130 -8.19 -19.09 1.04
C GLY A 130 -7.08 -18.09 1.38
N ALA A 131 -5.97 -18.52 1.98
CA ALA A 131 -4.79 -17.67 2.18
C ALA A 131 -3.86 -17.71 0.96
N GLY A 132 -3.23 -16.58 0.65
CA GLY A 132 -2.28 -16.45 -0.45
C GLY A 132 -1.17 -15.45 -0.13
N LYS A 133 0.03 -15.71 -0.65
CA LYS A 133 1.15 -14.77 -0.60
C LYS A 133 1.95 -14.83 -1.89
N LEU A 134 2.26 -13.67 -2.45
CA LEU A 134 3.13 -13.49 -3.60
C LEU A 134 4.24 -12.52 -3.25
N VAL A 135 5.46 -12.84 -3.67
CA VAL A 135 6.57 -11.88 -3.78
C VAL A 135 7.15 -12.06 -5.17
N ALA A 136 7.14 -10.99 -5.96
CA ALA A 136 7.60 -10.97 -7.34
C ALA A 136 8.44 -9.72 -7.60
N THR A 137 9.27 -9.76 -8.63
CA THR A 137 10.01 -8.60 -9.11
C THR A 137 9.59 -8.26 -10.53
N SER A 138 9.53 -6.96 -10.86
CA SER A 138 9.31 -6.47 -12.22
C SER A 138 10.23 -5.28 -12.50
N ASP A 139 10.84 -5.26 -13.67
CA ASP A 139 11.60 -4.13 -14.21
C ASP A 139 10.84 -3.41 -15.34
N SER A 140 9.55 -3.75 -15.53
CA SER A 140 8.72 -3.25 -16.63
C SER A 140 8.04 -1.91 -16.36
N PHE A 141 8.10 -1.40 -15.13
CA PHE A 141 7.59 -0.08 -14.75
C PHE A 141 8.41 0.54 -13.62
N THR A 142 8.33 1.87 -13.48
CA THR A 142 8.94 2.63 -12.39
C THR A 142 7.91 3.33 -11.52
N GLU A 143 8.30 3.78 -10.33
CA GLU A 143 7.39 4.48 -9.41
C GLU A 143 6.78 5.73 -10.05
N ASP A 144 7.61 6.57 -10.69
CA ASP A 144 7.18 7.78 -11.39
C ASP A 144 6.13 7.50 -12.47
N GLN A 145 6.27 6.38 -13.18
CA GLN A 145 5.32 5.98 -14.20
C GLN A 145 3.97 5.58 -13.59
N LEU A 146 3.98 4.87 -12.45
CA LEU A 146 2.76 4.51 -11.71
C LEU A 146 2.07 5.72 -11.06
N LYS A 147 2.85 6.77 -10.73
CA LYS A 147 2.37 8.05 -10.20
C LYS A 147 2.07 9.09 -11.29
N GLY A 148 1.98 8.66 -12.55
CA GLY A 148 1.61 9.52 -13.67
C GLY A 148 0.26 10.23 -13.49
N PRO A 149 -0.13 11.12 -14.42
CA PRO A 149 -1.33 11.95 -14.28
C PRO A 149 -2.62 11.13 -14.11
N ASP A 150 -2.71 9.98 -14.76
CA ASP A 150 -3.85 9.06 -14.65
C ASP A 150 -3.77 8.15 -13.41
N GLY A 151 -2.66 8.20 -12.68
CA GLY A 151 -2.37 7.31 -11.58
C GLY A 151 -2.24 5.85 -12.03
N SER A 152 -2.47 4.94 -11.10
CA SER A 152 -2.54 3.50 -11.39
C SER A 152 -3.26 2.78 -10.26
N ALA A 153 -3.83 1.63 -10.58
CA ALA A 153 -4.43 0.71 -9.61
C ALA A 153 -3.85 -0.69 -9.80
N ILE A 154 -3.90 -1.52 -8.78
CA ILE A 154 -3.61 -2.95 -8.88
C ILE A 154 -4.91 -3.71 -8.72
N VAL A 155 -5.13 -4.69 -9.61
CA VAL A 155 -6.36 -5.47 -9.69
C VAL A 155 -6.02 -6.94 -9.57
N LEU A 156 -6.83 -7.62 -8.76
CA LEU A 156 -6.83 -9.06 -8.63
C LEU A 156 -8.02 -9.63 -9.40
N HIS A 157 -7.76 -10.63 -10.23
CA HIS A 157 -8.74 -11.31 -11.06
C HIS A 157 -9.17 -12.65 -10.46
N GLN A 158 -10.37 -13.11 -10.82
CA GLN A 158 -10.90 -14.40 -10.40
C GLN A 158 -10.15 -15.58 -11.05
N GLY A 159 -9.80 -15.46 -12.34
CA GLY A 159 -9.00 -16.47 -13.06
C GLY A 159 -7.54 -16.09 -13.19
N THR A 160 -6.77 -16.92 -13.89
CA THR A 160 -5.30 -16.93 -13.80
C THR A 160 -4.60 -15.69 -14.38
N GLY A 161 -5.26 -14.92 -15.25
CA GLY A 161 -4.66 -13.75 -15.90
C GLY A 161 -3.60 -14.05 -16.95
N MET A 162 -3.33 -15.33 -17.26
CA MET A 162 -2.29 -15.79 -18.20
C MET A 162 -2.89 -16.15 -19.58
N GLY A 163 -3.63 -15.24 -20.19
CA GLY A 163 -4.16 -15.41 -21.55
C GLY A 163 -5.21 -16.51 -21.71
N ALA A 164 -5.90 -16.91 -20.64
CA ALA A 164 -7.06 -17.79 -20.71
C ALA A 164 -8.29 -16.97 -21.15
N GLU A 165 -8.77 -17.21 -22.36
CA GLU A 165 -9.89 -16.52 -23.02
C GLU A 165 -11.27 -16.98 -22.51
N ASP A 166 -11.49 -17.02 -21.20
CA ASP A 166 -12.83 -17.24 -20.64
C ASP A 166 -13.28 -16.02 -19.82
N ALA A 167 -14.57 -15.68 -19.89
CA ALA A 167 -15.13 -14.49 -19.26
C ALA A 167 -14.95 -14.49 -17.73
N ALA A 168 -14.83 -15.68 -17.12
CA ALA A 168 -14.52 -15.83 -15.71
C ALA A 168 -13.09 -15.41 -15.34
N SER A 169 -12.14 -15.42 -16.29
CA SER A 169 -10.75 -14.99 -16.06
C SER A 169 -10.59 -13.48 -16.03
N GLU A 170 -11.47 -12.75 -16.70
CA GLU A 170 -11.44 -11.28 -16.77
C GLU A 170 -12.17 -10.61 -15.60
N GLN A 171 -12.94 -11.37 -14.83
CA GLN A 171 -13.65 -10.86 -13.66
C GLN A 171 -12.66 -10.29 -12.64
N ARG A 172 -12.75 -8.98 -12.42
CA ARG A 172 -12.00 -8.24 -11.40
C ARG A 172 -12.69 -8.47 -10.04
N VAL A 173 -11.97 -9.05 -9.07
CA VAL A 173 -12.52 -9.43 -7.76
C VAL A 173 -12.10 -8.50 -6.64
N ALA A 174 -10.94 -7.86 -6.77
CA ALA A 174 -10.48 -6.85 -5.84
C ALA A 174 -9.61 -5.81 -6.54
N CYS A 175 -9.64 -4.58 -6.03
CA CYS A 175 -8.86 -3.47 -6.57
C CYS A 175 -8.28 -2.62 -5.43
N GLY A 176 -7.09 -2.08 -5.66
CA GLY A 176 -6.44 -1.12 -4.77
C GLY A 176 -5.75 -0.02 -5.58
N VAL A 177 -6.02 1.24 -5.24
CA VAL A 177 -5.38 2.39 -5.91
C VAL A 177 -3.92 2.50 -5.43
N LEU A 178 -2.97 2.49 -6.37
CA LEU A 178 -1.54 2.69 -6.09
C LEU A 178 -1.19 4.18 -6.08
N SER A 179 -1.73 4.91 -7.06
CA SER A 179 -1.71 6.37 -7.11
C SER A 179 -3.04 6.84 -7.68
N PRO A 180 -3.74 7.80 -7.06
CA PRO A 180 -5.01 8.26 -7.58
C PRO A 180 -4.83 8.94 -8.92
N ALA A 181 -5.83 8.81 -9.80
CA ALA A 181 -5.90 9.64 -10.99
C ALA A 181 -5.97 11.11 -10.54
N SER A 182 -4.99 11.91 -10.95
CA SER A 182 -4.99 13.33 -10.69
C SER A 182 -6.06 13.95 -11.57
N THR A 183 -7.29 13.99 -11.06
CA THR A 183 -8.26 14.97 -11.55
C THR A 183 -7.63 16.32 -11.27
N ALA A 184 -7.07 16.94 -12.30
CA ALA A 184 -6.87 18.37 -12.35
C ALA A 184 -8.28 19.01 -12.35
N THR A 185 -9.00 18.85 -11.24
CA THR A 185 -9.97 19.83 -10.80
C THR A 185 -9.13 21.06 -10.59
N THR A 186 -9.14 21.94 -11.59
CA THR A 186 -8.79 23.34 -11.40
C THR A 186 -9.69 23.81 -10.26
N SER A 187 -9.22 23.64 -9.03
CA SER A 187 -9.80 24.27 -7.87
C SER A 187 -9.51 25.74 -8.08
N VAL A 188 -10.40 26.42 -8.80
CA VAL A 188 -10.47 27.87 -8.81
C VAL A 188 -10.82 28.23 -7.37
N SER A 189 -9.80 28.41 -6.54
CA SER A 189 -9.94 29.08 -5.26
C SER A 189 -10.36 30.51 -5.56
N THR A 190 -11.68 30.73 -5.61
CA THR A 190 -12.25 32.07 -5.57
C THR A 190 -11.99 32.59 -4.16
N SER A 191 -10.86 33.27 -3.97
CA SER A 191 -10.56 34.00 -2.75
C SER A 191 -11.50 35.20 -2.64
N THR A 192 -12.60 35.04 -1.90
CA THR A 192 -13.44 36.17 -1.49
C THR A 192 -12.72 36.93 -0.39
N SER A 193 -12.06 38.04 -0.72
CA SER A 193 -11.50 38.96 0.26
C SER A 193 -12.61 39.83 0.86
N THR A 194 -12.94 39.61 2.13
CA THR A 194 -13.82 40.49 2.90
C THR A 194 -13.02 41.69 3.41
N VAL A 195 -13.31 42.90 2.92
CA VAL A 195 -12.71 44.14 3.41
C VAL A 195 -13.50 44.62 4.64
N THR A 196 -12.88 44.58 5.82
CA THR A 196 -13.46 45.14 7.04
C THR A 196 -12.97 46.57 7.23
N THR A 197 -13.85 47.54 7.05
CA THR A 197 -13.56 48.96 7.31
C THR A 197 -13.84 49.27 8.78
N THR A 198 -12.79 49.50 9.57
CA THR A 198 -12.92 49.96 10.97
C THR A 198 -13.28 51.45 11.00
N ALA A 199 -14.49 51.77 11.43
CA ALA A 199 -14.89 53.14 11.77
C ALA A 199 -14.37 53.50 13.17
N ALA A 200 -13.75 54.67 13.29
CA ALA A 200 -13.25 55.22 14.55
C ALA A 200 -14.39 55.53 15.53
N PRO A 201 -14.20 55.33 16.85
CA PRO A 201 -15.23 55.59 17.84
C PRO A 201 -15.47 57.09 18.04
N ALA A 202 -16.73 57.50 18.02
CA ALA A 202 -17.17 58.84 18.41
C ALA A 202 -17.16 58.98 19.95
N VAL A 203 -16.75 60.15 20.42
CA VAL A 203 -16.65 60.56 21.83
C VAL A 203 -18.04 60.62 22.49
N PRO A 204 -18.29 59.95 23.63
CA PRO A 204 -19.49 60.18 24.44
C PRO A 204 -19.28 61.30 25.50
N PRO A 205 -20.30 62.14 25.77
CA PRO A 205 -20.25 63.14 26.84
C PRO A 205 -20.65 62.58 28.22
N GLU A 206 -20.42 63.43 29.22
CA GLU A 206 -20.24 63.18 30.66
C GLU A 206 -21.34 62.44 31.44
N THR A 207 -20.84 61.83 32.50
CA THR A 207 -21.44 61.10 33.62
C THR A 207 -22.50 61.88 34.41
N THR A 208 -23.58 61.21 34.82
CA THR A 208 -24.30 61.56 36.07
C THR A 208 -24.79 60.29 36.77
N THR A 209 -24.50 60.23 38.06
CA THR A 209 -24.62 59.14 39.03
C THR A 209 -26.05 58.96 39.57
N VAL A 210 -26.50 57.72 39.79
CA VAL A 210 -27.57 57.37 40.77
C VAL A 210 -27.29 55.98 41.40
N PRO A 211 -27.44 55.81 42.74
CA PRO A 211 -27.05 54.60 43.52
C PRO A 211 -28.06 53.43 43.52
N PRO A 212 -27.74 52.26 44.13
CA PRO A 212 -28.31 50.96 43.78
C PRO A 212 -29.50 50.53 44.65
N ALA A 213 -30.29 49.57 44.13
CA ALA A 213 -31.25 48.81 44.91
C ALA A 213 -31.12 47.30 44.64
N THR A 214 -30.91 46.57 45.74
CA THR A 214 -31.30 45.19 46.13
C THR A 214 -32.49 44.64 45.30
N VAL A 215 -32.65 43.35 44.94
CA VAL A 215 -32.98 42.20 45.82
C VAL A 215 -32.91 40.85 45.06
N THR A 216 -32.59 39.80 45.84
CA THR A 216 -33.03 38.38 45.85
C THR A 216 -32.60 37.36 44.78
N GLU A 217 -31.89 36.34 45.28
CA GLU A 217 -31.86 34.96 44.81
C GLU A 217 -33.25 34.30 44.79
N THR A 218 -33.47 33.40 43.84
CA THR A 218 -34.35 32.24 44.02
C THR A 218 -33.80 31.05 43.23
N THR A 219 -33.60 29.97 43.97
CA THR A 219 -33.13 28.63 43.61
C THR A 219 -34.10 27.86 42.71
N SER A 220 -33.59 26.96 41.88
CA SER A 220 -34.33 25.74 41.46
C SER A 220 -33.35 24.59 41.15
N PRO A 221 -33.61 23.35 41.61
CA PRO A 221 -32.62 22.28 41.61
C PRO A 221 -32.66 21.36 40.37
N ALA A 222 -31.58 20.59 40.27
CA ALA A 222 -31.27 19.56 39.28
C ALA A 222 -32.27 18.39 39.26
N GLU A 223 -32.52 17.87 38.05
CA GLU A 223 -33.18 16.59 37.82
C GLU A 223 -32.15 15.54 37.36
N THR A 224 -32.11 14.44 38.11
CA THR A 224 -31.25 13.27 37.89
C THR A 224 -31.96 12.30 36.95
N ALA A 225 -31.37 12.02 35.78
CA ALA A 225 -31.84 10.96 34.88
C ALA A 225 -31.09 9.66 35.16
N THR A 226 -31.79 8.69 35.76
CA THR A 226 -31.31 7.31 35.96
C THR A 226 -31.57 6.51 34.70
N THR A 227 -30.53 6.09 33.98
CA THR A 227 -30.65 5.15 32.86
C THR A 227 -30.37 3.73 33.36
N SER A 228 -31.41 2.89 33.34
CA SER A 228 -31.34 1.47 33.67
C SER A 228 -30.89 0.68 32.43
N VAL A 229 -29.72 0.06 32.49
CA VAL A 229 -29.19 -0.79 31.42
C VAL A 229 -29.57 -2.24 31.72
N VAL A 230 -30.40 -2.82 30.87
CA VAL A 230 -30.78 -4.25 30.90
C VAL A 230 -29.80 -5.03 30.01
N PRO A 231 -29.13 -6.09 30.49
CA PRO A 231 -28.28 -6.91 29.63
C PRO A 231 -29.13 -7.83 28.75
N SER A 232 -28.91 -7.77 27.43
CA SER A 232 -29.49 -8.72 26.48
C SER A 232 -28.48 -9.82 26.17
N THR A 233 -28.85 -11.07 26.47
CA THR A 233 -28.07 -12.27 26.16
C THR A 233 -28.57 -12.83 24.83
N SER A 234 -27.71 -12.94 23.83
CA SER A 234 -28.03 -13.59 22.56
C SER A 234 -27.36 -14.96 22.51
N THR A 235 -28.13 -16.01 22.23
CA THR A 235 -27.66 -17.40 22.12
C THR A 235 -27.66 -17.78 20.63
N SER A 236 -26.48 -18.15 20.11
CA SER A 236 -26.35 -18.69 18.75
C SER A 236 -26.18 -20.20 18.80
N THR A 237 -26.98 -20.92 18.03
CA THR A 237 -26.91 -22.39 17.89
C THR A 237 -26.08 -22.74 16.67
N VAL A 238 -24.98 -23.47 16.88
CA VAL A 238 -24.11 -23.99 15.81
C VAL A 238 -24.62 -25.36 15.36
N THR A 239 -24.93 -25.50 14.08
CA THR A 239 -25.24 -26.81 13.47
C THR A 239 -23.98 -27.37 12.84
N VAL A 240 -23.47 -28.49 13.35
CA VAL A 240 -22.31 -29.20 12.80
C VAL A 240 -22.80 -30.11 11.68
N ILE A 241 -22.41 -29.79 10.45
CA ILE A 241 -22.67 -30.63 9.28
C ILE A 241 -21.44 -31.52 9.06
N GLN A 242 -21.64 -32.83 9.07
CA GLN A 242 -20.59 -33.82 8.87
C GLN A 242 -20.16 -33.81 7.39
N PRO A 243 -18.84 -33.82 7.09
CA PRO A 243 -18.37 -33.87 5.70
C PRO A 243 -18.71 -35.22 5.05
N PRO A 244 -19.07 -35.25 3.76
CA PRO A 244 -19.37 -36.49 3.05
C PRO A 244 -18.09 -37.33 2.85
N GLU A 245 -18.23 -38.65 3.00
CA GLU A 245 -17.14 -39.60 2.73
C GLU A 245 -16.78 -39.62 1.24
N ILE A 246 -15.49 -39.45 0.95
CA ILE A 246 -14.94 -39.49 -0.42
C ILE A 246 -14.69 -40.96 -0.79
N PRO A 247 -15.29 -41.49 -1.87
CA PRO A 247 -15.00 -42.85 -2.31
C PRO A 247 -13.57 -42.95 -2.86
N GLU A 248 -12.89 -44.04 -2.51
CA GLU A 248 -11.52 -44.35 -2.90
C GLU A 248 -11.42 -44.53 -4.42
N ILE A 249 -10.69 -43.62 -5.09
CA ILE A 249 -10.44 -43.69 -6.53
C ILE A 249 -9.33 -44.73 -6.79
N THR A 250 -9.71 -45.88 -7.34
CA THR A 250 -8.76 -46.87 -7.84
C THR A 250 -8.17 -46.39 -9.17
N VAL A 251 -6.87 -46.07 -9.18
CA VAL A 251 -6.13 -45.68 -10.38
C VAL A 251 -5.74 -46.94 -11.17
N PRO A 252 -6.11 -47.08 -12.46
CA PRO A 252 -5.68 -48.20 -13.28
C PRO A 252 -4.17 -48.12 -13.59
N PRO A 253 -3.48 -49.26 -13.72
CA PRO A 253 -2.05 -49.28 -14.00
C PRO A 253 -1.75 -48.71 -15.41
N LEU A 254 -0.67 -47.93 -15.49
CA LEU A 254 -0.14 -47.35 -16.73
C LEU A 254 0.20 -48.45 -17.77
N PRO A 255 -0.15 -48.28 -19.05
CA PRO A 255 0.30 -49.17 -20.09
C PRO A 255 1.82 -49.02 -20.31
N GLY A 256 2.49 -50.17 -20.39
CA GLY A 256 3.95 -50.25 -20.61
C GLY A 256 4.38 -49.79 -22.00
N PRO A 257 5.68 -49.54 -22.21
CA PRO A 257 6.21 -48.79 -23.35
C PRO A 257 6.24 -49.53 -24.70
N ASP A 258 5.61 -50.70 -24.84
CA ASP A 258 5.74 -51.51 -26.05
C ASP A 258 4.38 -51.67 -26.75
N GLY A 259 4.05 -50.74 -27.64
CA GLY A 259 2.87 -50.79 -28.50
C GLY A 259 3.20 -50.34 -29.92
N SER A 260 3.37 -51.32 -30.82
CA SER A 260 3.70 -51.21 -32.25
C SER A 260 2.66 -50.46 -33.09
#